data_AF-L1ILX6-F1
#
_entry.id   AF-L1ILX6-F1
#
_cell.length_a   1.000
_cell.length_b   1.000
_cell.length_c   1.000
_cell.angle_alpha   90.00
_cell.angle_beta   90.00
_cell.angle_gamma   90.00
#
_symmetry.space_group_name_H-M   'P 1'
#
loop_
_entity.id
_entity.type
_entity.pdbx_description
1 polymer ?
#
loop_
_entity_poly.entity_id
_entity_poly.type
_entity_poly.pdbx_seq_one_letter_code
_entity_poly.pdbx_strand_id
1 'polypeptide(L)'
;MSEEEGSRVEMQCRRLIVGLDIEPSIGSRVSTSVGSSRQNHGTIVSIDGDRVKVCWDGGNIDNRKLSSHELSAVDASEKIYFRTRDHLKQTVLTDKTTPNDIALELIQDLEDAENRASQLRVASASHSYRKTEETVTLQERIRDLERELEDKEELLLRAREELKEEKEKQQELLTKVKGAQTSRKGLEEQLEAEMESAVRMRAKWEEEKKKRSRQEERVEECMAIKTELDKTCNDQKKLIRELNLQIDDEKHKYKLLAQQQQKMLQDVEALKNERDLALASSTELEIKLRNMTSEKNSLDEKYNSIKISMEKEVRNLRQSLLKFETENHALQAVNEESTIMIKKYKEQISLLELRISELFDSSITMKKKIEEIQTLEMRIKVITEQYKMELSAHDALKSEVLTLRTNMVELQTHFVGLVMLVDWCKANFHLSEEMGGVGMIVGKYPQGGSAGRYPDGSDRAGHIYVLRIFPDGPADLSRKIELNDRIHLVDDLVVDDDHSIEDVFRHIRGKPGTQVTLTLGRFNSSNTEDRFRVTLTRRPRSSYHPDSH
;
A
#
# COMPACT_ATOMS: atom_id res chain seq x y z
N MET A 1 -39.42 52.02 -54.34
CA MET A 1 -39.85 53.24 -55.04
C MET A 1 -39.46 53.06 -56.50
N SER A 2 -40.48 53.04 -57.36
CA SER A 2 -40.45 53.24 -58.82
C SER A 2 -39.78 54.59 -59.16
N GLU A 3 -39.39 54.98 -60.38
CA GLU A 3 -39.78 54.71 -61.76
C GLU A 3 -38.64 55.34 -62.62
N GLU A 4 -38.16 54.67 -63.68
CA GLU A 4 -38.21 55.14 -65.08
C GLU A 4 -38.27 56.66 -65.32
N GLU A 5 -37.28 57.21 -66.03
CA GLU A 5 -37.52 58.27 -67.01
C GLU A 5 -36.41 58.30 -68.08
N GLY A 6 -36.83 58.24 -69.35
CA GLY A 6 -35.96 58.23 -70.52
C GLY A 6 -35.54 59.62 -70.98
N SER A 7 -34.55 59.68 -71.87
CA SER A 7 -34.28 60.87 -72.67
C SER A 7 -33.82 60.48 -74.07
N ARG A 8 -34.66 60.81 -75.04
CA ARG A 8 -34.35 60.94 -76.47
C ARG A 8 -33.59 62.26 -76.65
N VAL A 9 -32.39 62.21 -77.25
CA VAL A 9 -31.64 63.41 -77.64
C VAL A 9 -31.67 63.55 -79.16
N GLU A 10 -32.22 64.66 -79.63
CA GLU A 10 -32.13 65.14 -81.01
C GLU A 10 -30.68 65.52 -81.35
N MET A 11 -30.13 64.95 -82.42
CA MET A 11 -28.83 65.37 -82.97
C MET A 11 -28.98 66.68 -83.76
N GLN A 12 -28.55 67.80 -83.18
CA GLN A 12 -28.21 69.01 -83.94
C GLN A 12 -26.79 68.87 -84.53
N CYS A 13 -26.67 68.98 -85.86
CA CYS A 13 -25.39 69.10 -86.55
C CYS A 13 -24.61 70.33 -86.04
N ARG A 14 -23.46 70.12 -85.39
CA ARG A 14 -22.57 71.19 -84.89
C ARG A 14 -21.28 71.30 -85.72
N ARG A 15 -20.90 72.54 -86.03
CA ARG A 15 -19.76 72.96 -86.88
C ARG A 15 -18.41 72.55 -86.27
N LEU A 16 -17.52 72.01 -87.10
CA LEU A 16 -16.11 71.78 -86.79
C LEU A 16 -15.34 73.12 -86.89
N ILE A 17 -14.62 73.52 -85.83
CA ILE A 17 -13.66 74.64 -85.87
C ILE A 17 -12.28 74.07 -85.57
N VAL A 18 -11.35 74.19 -86.51
CA VAL A 18 -9.96 73.72 -86.39
C VAL A 18 -9.03 74.92 -86.46
N GLY A 19 -8.15 75.07 -85.46
CA GLY A 19 -7.04 76.05 -85.49
C GLY A 19 -7.21 77.33 -84.66
N LEU A 20 -7.76 77.24 -83.45
CA LEU A 20 -7.65 78.30 -82.45
C LEU A 20 -6.59 77.95 -81.41
N ASP A 21 -5.75 78.92 -81.05
CA ASP A 21 -4.80 78.84 -79.93
C ASP A 21 -5.58 78.83 -78.62
N ILE A 22 -6.01 77.65 -78.18
CA ILE A 22 -6.68 77.45 -76.89
C ILE A 22 -5.65 76.94 -75.88
N GLU A 23 -5.51 77.63 -74.76
CA GLU A 23 -4.63 77.19 -73.67
C GLU A 23 -5.16 75.88 -73.04
N PRO A 24 -4.32 74.85 -72.87
CA PRO A 24 -4.72 73.62 -72.20
C PRO A 24 -5.08 73.90 -70.74
N SER A 25 -6.08 73.19 -70.21
CA SER A 25 -6.51 73.29 -68.80
C SER A 25 -6.49 71.93 -68.11
N ILE A 26 -6.36 71.93 -66.77
CA ILE A 26 -6.46 70.70 -65.96
C ILE A 26 -7.82 70.05 -66.19
N GLY A 27 -7.84 68.74 -66.41
CA GLY A 27 -9.04 67.98 -66.78
C GLY A 27 -9.28 67.86 -68.28
N SER A 28 -8.52 68.58 -69.12
CA SER A 28 -8.58 68.42 -70.57
C SER A 28 -8.05 67.05 -71.02
N ARG A 29 -8.73 66.44 -71.99
CA ARG A 29 -8.31 65.16 -72.58
C ARG A 29 -7.30 65.40 -73.71
N VAL A 30 -6.24 64.59 -73.70
CA VAL A 30 -5.15 64.65 -74.66
C VAL A 30 -5.02 63.29 -75.32
N SER A 31 -4.82 63.29 -76.63
CA SER A 31 -4.51 62.09 -77.40
C SER A 31 -3.15 62.25 -78.08
N THR A 32 -2.31 61.22 -77.99
CA THR A 32 -1.03 61.16 -78.69
C THR A 32 -0.94 59.92 -79.56
N SER A 33 -0.44 60.09 -80.77
CA SER A 33 0.10 59.00 -81.58
C SER A 33 1.62 59.07 -81.50
N VAL A 34 2.24 58.02 -80.97
CA VAL A 34 3.68 57.84 -81.05
C VAL A 34 3.91 56.56 -81.84
N GLY A 35 4.22 56.70 -83.14
CA GLY A 35 4.58 55.58 -84.03
C GLY A 35 3.43 54.59 -84.34
N SER A 36 2.90 54.70 -85.56
CA SER A 36 2.09 53.76 -86.37
C SER A 36 1.12 52.71 -85.78
N SER A 37 0.87 52.54 -84.48
CA SER A 37 -0.18 51.59 -84.04
C SER A 37 -0.73 51.74 -82.61
N ARG A 38 -0.37 52.75 -81.81
CA ARG A 38 -0.99 52.96 -80.48
C ARG A 38 -1.39 54.41 -80.27
N GLN A 39 -2.70 54.64 -80.23
CA GLN A 39 -3.27 55.89 -79.74
C GLN A 39 -3.36 55.82 -78.22
N ASN A 40 -2.63 56.69 -77.54
CA ASN A 40 -2.70 56.80 -76.09
C ASN A 40 -3.56 58.01 -75.73
N HIS A 41 -4.56 57.78 -74.88
CA HIS A 41 -5.45 58.79 -74.33
C HIS A 41 -5.11 59.05 -72.87
N GLY A 42 -5.13 60.31 -72.47
CA GLY A 42 -4.84 60.71 -71.10
C GLY A 42 -5.49 62.03 -70.74
N THR A 43 -5.44 62.35 -69.46
CA THR A 43 -6.01 63.58 -68.89
C THR A 43 -4.90 64.44 -68.30
N ILE A 44 -4.94 65.75 -68.58
CA ILE A 44 -4.00 66.69 -67.96
C ILE A 44 -4.35 66.79 -66.48
N VAL A 45 -3.42 66.38 -65.62
CA VAL A 45 -3.59 66.42 -64.16
C VAL A 45 -2.85 67.59 -63.52
N SER A 46 -1.86 68.18 -64.20
CA SER A 46 -1.24 69.44 -63.76
C SER A 46 -0.60 70.19 -64.92
N ILE A 47 -0.51 71.51 -64.77
CA ILE A 47 0.17 72.43 -65.68
C ILE A 47 1.18 73.23 -64.86
N ASP A 48 2.44 73.22 -65.27
CA ASP A 48 3.54 73.91 -64.59
C ASP A 48 4.41 74.63 -65.62
N GLY A 49 4.09 75.91 -65.85
CA GLY A 49 4.72 76.73 -66.89
C GLY A 49 4.53 76.16 -68.30
N ASP A 50 5.63 75.81 -68.97
CA ASP A 50 5.65 75.21 -70.30
C ASP A 50 5.55 73.68 -70.28
N ARG A 51 5.19 73.08 -69.15
CA ARG A 51 5.07 71.62 -68.99
C ARG A 51 3.68 71.19 -68.51
N VAL A 52 3.21 70.07 -69.05
CA VAL A 52 1.97 69.41 -68.63
C VAL A 52 2.25 67.98 -68.19
N LYS A 53 1.65 67.61 -67.05
CA LYS A 53 1.58 66.22 -66.63
C LYS A 53 0.29 65.60 -67.14
N VAL A 54 0.41 64.51 -67.88
CA VAL A 54 -0.71 63.75 -68.43
C VAL A 54 -0.74 62.40 -67.75
N CYS A 55 -1.87 62.08 -67.12
CA CYS A 55 -2.16 60.74 -66.65
C CYS A 55 -2.82 59.96 -67.79
N TRP A 56 -2.13 58.97 -68.33
CA TRP A 56 -2.66 58.10 -69.38
C TRP A 56 -3.68 57.13 -68.80
N ASP A 57 -4.67 56.72 -69.60
CA ASP A 57 -5.73 55.80 -69.17
C ASP A 57 -5.20 54.42 -68.73
N GLY A 58 -3.93 54.11 -69.02
CA GLY A 58 -3.18 52.95 -68.49
C GLY A 58 -2.47 53.18 -67.15
N GLY A 59 -2.68 54.32 -66.48
CA GLY A 59 -2.17 54.64 -65.14
C GLY A 59 -0.77 55.28 -65.09
N ASN A 60 -0.07 55.39 -66.23
CA ASN A 60 1.24 56.06 -66.30
C ASN A 60 1.09 57.57 -66.36
N ILE A 61 1.92 58.31 -65.61
CA ILE A 61 1.96 59.77 -65.63
C ILE A 61 3.21 60.23 -66.38
N ASP A 62 3.04 60.89 -67.52
CA ASP A 62 4.14 61.48 -68.29
C ASP A 62 4.19 62.99 -68.10
N ASN A 63 5.40 63.55 -68.17
CA ASN A 63 5.64 64.98 -68.08
C ASN A 63 6.12 65.50 -69.44
N ARG A 64 5.28 66.25 -70.16
CA ARG A 64 5.56 66.72 -71.52
C ARG A 64 5.74 68.23 -71.58
N LYS A 65 6.65 68.68 -72.45
CA LYS A 65 6.86 70.10 -72.73
C LYS A 65 5.88 70.55 -73.83
N LEU A 66 5.14 71.62 -73.59
CA LEU A 66 4.30 72.29 -74.57
C LEU A 66 5.17 73.25 -75.37
N SER A 67 5.57 72.87 -76.58
CA SER A 67 5.90 73.90 -77.56
C SER A 67 4.58 74.43 -78.14
N SER A 68 4.43 75.74 -78.25
CA SER A 68 3.19 76.43 -78.69
C SER A 68 2.75 76.11 -80.13
N HIS A 69 3.36 75.12 -80.79
CA HIS A 69 3.12 74.77 -82.21
C HIS A 69 2.75 73.30 -82.42
N GLU A 70 2.49 72.53 -81.35
CA GLU A 70 2.34 71.07 -81.42
C GLU A 70 0.95 70.52 -81.06
N LEU A 71 0.01 71.34 -80.54
CA LEU A 71 -1.33 70.90 -80.20
C LEU A 71 -2.41 71.58 -81.05
N SER A 72 -3.38 70.81 -81.54
CA SER A 72 -4.58 71.32 -82.20
C SER A 72 -5.82 70.93 -81.40
N ALA A 73 -6.63 71.93 -81.03
CA ALA A 73 -7.89 71.72 -80.35
C ALA A 73 -8.98 71.26 -81.33
N VAL A 74 -9.75 70.26 -80.94
CA VAL A 74 -10.95 69.78 -81.63
C VAL A 74 -12.11 69.87 -80.64
N ASP A 75 -13.11 70.69 -80.98
CA ASP A 75 -14.36 70.80 -80.24
C ASP A 75 -15.35 69.77 -80.79
N ALA A 76 -15.69 68.77 -79.96
CA ALA A 76 -16.73 67.80 -80.26
C ALA A 76 -17.60 67.66 -79.01
N SER A 77 -18.85 68.11 -79.10
CA SER A 77 -19.89 67.93 -78.08
C SER A 77 -19.45 68.32 -76.65
N GLU A 78 -19.26 69.63 -76.43
CA GLU A 78 -19.07 70.25 -75.09
C GLU A 78 -17.79 69.85 -74.34
N LYS A 79 -16.86 69.17 -75.02
CA LYS A 79 -15.53 68.84 -74.48
C LYS A 79 -14.44 69.18 -75.51
N ILE A 80 -13.41 69.89 -75.06
CA ILE A 80 -12.26 70.29 -75.88
C ILE A 80 -11.22 69.17 -75.82
N TYR A 81 -10.83 68.64 -76.98
CA TYR A 81 -9.80 67.61 -77.11
C TYR A 81 -8.55 68.18 -77.78
N PHE A 82 -7.36 67.87 -77.26
CA PHE A 82 -6.09 68.31 -77.84
C PHE A 82 -5.37 67.15 -78.55
N ARG A 83 -5.02 67.33 -79.83
CA ARG A 83 -4.23 66.39 -80.63
C ARG A 83 -2.82 66.91 -80.88
N THR A 84 -1.85 66.01 -80.90
CA THR A 84 -0.48 66.31 -81.36
C THR A 84 -0.37 66.33 -82.89
N ARG A 85 0.46 67.20 -83.46
CA ARG A 85 0.57 67.42 -84.94
C ARG A 85 0.97 66.16 -85.74
N ASP A 86 1.59 65.16 -85.10
CA ASP A 86 1.94 63.88 -85.73
C ASP A 86 0.71 63.05 -86.13
N HIS A 87 -0.44 63.26 -85.48
CA HIS A 87 -1.71 62.61 -85.84
C HIS A 87 -2.24 63.02 -87.22
N LEU A 88 -1.97 64.25 -87.65
CA LEU A 88 -2.42 64.77 -88.96
C LEU A 88 -1.65 64.19 -90.14
N LYS A 89 -0.46 63.61 -89.90
CA LYS A 89 0.39 63.03 -90.94
C LYS A 89 0.19 61.52 -91.15
N GLN A 90 -0.41 60.80 -90.19
CA GLN A 90 -0.56 59.34 -90.25
C GLN A 90 -1.91 58.84 -90.78
N THR A 91 -2.97 59.65 -90.78
CA THR A 91 -4.13 59.39 -91.65
C THR A 91 -3.71 59.72 -93.08
N VAL A 92 -3.41 58.69 -93.86
CA VAL A 92 -3.28 58.77 -95.30
C VAL A 92 -4.58 59.36 -95.84
N LEU A 93 -4.56 60.66 -96.14
CA LEU A 93 -5.58 61.32 -96.94
C LEU A 93 -5.49 60.73 -98.35
N THR A 94 -6.18 59.63 -98.59
CA THR A 94 -6.62 59.33 -99.96
C THR A 94 -7.77 60.27 -100.29
N ASP A 95 -7.80 60.82 -101.51
CA ASP A 95 -8.74 61.86 -102.01
C ASP A 95 -10.26 61.52 -101.94
N LYS A 96 -10.68 60.52 -101.16
CA LYS A 96 -12.08 60.08 -101.01
C LYS A 96 -12.57 59.89 -99.58
N THR A 97 -11.74 60.02 -98.54
CA THR A 97 -12.22 59.99 -97.14
C THR A 97 -12.79 61.35 -96.78
N THR A 98 -14.09 61.42 -96.55
CA THR A 98 -14.72 62.68 -96.11
C THR A 98 -14.50 62.87 -94.61
N PRO A 99 -14.40 64.12 -94.12
CA PRO A 99 -14.27 64.41 -92.68
C PRO A 99 -15.35 63.75 -91.81
N ASN A 100 -16.50 63.40 -92.40
CA ASN A 100 -17.60 62.70 -91.72
C ASN A 100 -17.28 61.24 -91.39
N ASP A 101 -16.53 60.55 -92.25
CA ASP A 101 -16.23 59.12 -92.06
C ASP A 101 -15.29 58.92 -90.87
N ILE A 102 -14.32 59.83 -90.70
CA ILE A 102 -13.40 59.87 -89.55
C ILE A 102 -14.14 60.27 -88.27
N ALA A 103 -15.16 61.13 -88.36
CA ALA A 103 -15.97 61.52 -87.22
C ALA A 103 -16.86 60.38 -86.71
N LEU A 104 -17.44 59.58 -87.61
CA LEU A 104 -18.25 58.41 -87.27
C LEU A 104 -17.43 57.31 -86.59
N GLU A 105 -16.23 57.01 -87.11
CA GLU A 105 -15.30 56.08 -86.48
C GLU A 105 -14.89 56.56 -85.07
N LEU A 106 -14.67 57.87 -84.90
CA LEU A 106 -14.36 58.45 -83.59
C LEU A 106 -15.52 58.35 -82.58
N ILE A 107 -16.76 58.57 -83.04
CA ILE A 107 -17.93 58.47 -82.18
C ILE A 107 -18.09 57.01 -81.71
N GLN A 108 -17.90 56.06 -82.61
CA GLN A 108 -18.05 54.64 -82.30
C GLN A 108 -16.95 54.13 -81.35
N ASP A 109 -15.69 54.55 -81.54
CA ASP A 109 -14.61 54.25 -80.61
C ASP A 109 -14.82 54.87 -79.22
N LEU A 110 -15.44 56.06 -79.16
CA LEU A 110 -15.78 56.74 -77.91
C LEU A 110 -16.95 56.07 -77.18
N GLU A 111 -17.97 55.61 -77.90
CA GLU A 111 -19.07 54.83 -77.33
C GLU A 111 -18.57 53.49 -76.76
N ASP A 112 -17.68 52.80 -77.48
CA ASP A 112 -17.07 51.56 -77.01
C ASP A 112 -16.17 51.76 -75.78
N ALA A 113 -15.48 52.90 -75.69
CA ALA A 113 -14.69 53.26 -74.52
C ALA A 113 -15.58 53.59 -73.30
N GLU A 114 -16.67 54.34 -73.49
CA GLU A 114 -17.63 54.67 -72.41
C GLU A 114 -18.36 53.40 -71.91
N ASN A 115 -18.69 52.49 -72.82
CA ASN A 115 -19.27 51.18 -72.48
C ASN A 115 -18.32 50.34 -71.63
N ARG A 116 -17.03 50.28 -72.00
CA ARG A 116 -15.99 49.58 -71.19
C ARG A 116 -15.76 50.25 -69.84
N ALA A 117 -15.71 51.58 -69.78
CA ALA A 117 -15.57 52.32 -68.53
C ALA A 117 -16.79 52.10 -67.60
N SER A 118 -17.99 51.98 -68.17
CA SER A 118 -19.21 51.70 -67.41
C SER A 118 -19.23 50.27 -66.85
N GLN A 119 -18.79 49.27 -67.63
CA GLN A 119 -18.62 47.89 -67.13
C GLN A 119 -17.59 47.80 -66.00
N LEU A 120 -16.48 48.54 -66.10
CA LEU A 120 -15.47 48.61 -65.04
C LEU A 120 -15.99 49.29 -63.77
N ARG A 121 -16.84 50.34 -63.90
CA ARG A 121 -17.50 50.97 -62.75
C ARG A 121 -18.42 49.98 -62.00
N VAL A 122 -19.19 49.19 -62.74
CA VAL A 122 -20.07 48.15 -62.14
C VAL A 122 -19.25 47.05 -61.46
N ALA A 123 -18.19 46.55 -62.10
CA ALA A 123 -17.32 45.53 -61.52
C ALA A 123 -16.60 46.02 -60.25
N SER A 124 -16.13 47.27 -60.24
CA SER A 124 -15.51 47.91 -59.07
C SER A 124 -16.50 48.06 -57.91
N ALA A 125 -17.74 48.49 -58.19
CA ALA A 125 -18.78 48.59 -57.18
C ALA A 125 -19.12 47.21 -56.58
N SER A 126 -19.29 46.17 -57.42
CA SER A 126 -19.53 44.80 -56.94
C SER A 126 -18.38 44.24 -56.10
N HIS A 127 -17.12 44.58 -56.43
CA HIS A 127 -15.98 44.16 -55.63
C HIS A 127 -15.92 44.87 -54.27
N SER A 128 -16.28 46.17 -54.22
CA SER A 128 -16.41 46.92 -52.97
C SER A 128 -17.50 46.32 -52.06
N TYR A 129 -18.65 45.95 -52.62
CA TYR A 129 -19.73 45.31 -51.86
C TYR A 129 -19.33 43.95 -51.27
N ARG A 130 -18.65 43.09 -52.04
CA ARG A 130 -18.14 41.81 -51.51
C ARG A 130 -17.14 42.00 -50.37
N LYS A 131 -16.24 42.98 -50.49
CA LYS A 131 -15.26 43.26 -49.44
C LYS A 131 -15.94 43.72 -48.14
N THR A 132 -16.99 44.55 -48.24
CA THR A 132 -17.77 44.96 -47.06
C THR A 132 -18.53 43.79 -46.43
N GLU A 133 -19.09 42.88 -47.22
CA GLU A 133 -19.79 41.68 -46.73
C GLU A 133 -18.85 40.69 -46.03
N GLU A 134 -17.64 40.48 -46.59
CA GLU A 134 -16.57 39.72 -45.94
C GLU A 134 -16.12 40.36 -44.62
N THR A 135 -16.03 41.69 -44.54
CA THR A 135 -15.67 42.35 -43.27
C THR A 135 -16.75 42.24 -42.20
N VAL A 136 -18.03 42.27 -42.58
CA VAL A 136 -19.16 42.13 -41.63
C VAL A 136 -19.21 40.71 -41.08
N THR A 137 -19.07 39.70 -41.94
CA THR A 137 -19.05 38.28 -41.52
C THR A 137 -17.85 37.95 -40.62
N LEU A 138 -16.67 38.52 -40.90
CA LEU A 138 -15.51 38.40 -40.00
C LEU A 138 -15.74 39.06 -38.64
N GLN A 139 -16.38 40.24 -38.60
CA GLN A 139 -16.71 40.94 -37.35
C GLN A 139 -17.76 40.20 -36.51
N GLU A 140 -18.71 39.51 -37.14
CA GLU A 140 -19.64 38.61 -36.44
C GLU A 140 -18.91 37.40 -35.87
N ARG A 141 -18.01 36.78 -36.64
CA ARG A 141 -17.23 35.64 -36.17
C ARG A 141 -16.30 35.99 -35.01
N ILE A 142 -15.71 37.20 -35.00
CA ILE A 142 -14.90 37.69 -33.88
C ILE A 142 -15.75 37.82 -32.62
N ARG A 143 -16.95 38.41 -32.72
CA ARG A 143 -17.89 38.52 -31.58
C ARG A 143 -18.35 37.17 -31.04
N ASP A 144 -18.49 36.16 -31.90
CA ASP A 144 -18.82 34.80 -31.45
C ASP A 144 -17.65 34.17 -30.69
N LEU A 145 -16.42 34.35 -31.18
CA LEU A 145 -15.21 33.84 -30.52
C LEU A 145 -14.93 34.56 -29.19
N GLU A 146 -15.21 35.85 -29.09
CA GLU A 146 -15.10 36.61 -27.84
C GLU A 146 -16.09 36.09 -26.79
N ARG A 147 -17.33 35.81 -27.17
CA ARG A 147 -18.33 35.18 -26.27
C ARG A 147 -17.91 33.78 -25.83
N GLU A 148 -17.42 32.94 -26.75
CA GLU A 148 -16.91 31.61 -26.39
C GLU A 148 -15.69 31.67 -25.45
N LEU A 149 -14.86 32.72 -25.57
CA LEU A 149 -13.73 32.94 -24.68
C LEU A 149 -14.21 33.34 -23.28
N GLU A 150 -15.16 34.27 -23.18
CA GLU A 150 -15.78 34.69 -21.91
C GLU A 150 -16.43 33.49 -21.18
N ASP A 151 -17.20 32.67 -21.90
CA ASP A 151 -17.84 31.47 -21.34
C ASP A 151 -16.79 30.47 -20.79
N LYS A 152 -15.66 30.30 -21.50
CA LYS A 152 -14.56 29.42 -21.06
C LYS A 152 -13.81 29.99 -19.87
N GLU A 153 -13.62 31.30 -19.80
CA GLU A 153 -13.01 31.97 -18.66
C GLU A 153 -13.89 31.83 -17.41
N GLU A 154 -15.22 31.94 -17.54
CA GLU A 154 -16.15 31.73 -16.44
C GLU A 154 -16.11 30.27 -15.95
N LEU A 155 -16.08 29.30 -16.86
CA LEU A 155 -15.95 27.88 -16.50
C LEU A 155 -14.62 27.59 -15.79
N LEU A 156 -13.51 28.19 -16.24
CA LEU A 156 -12.21 28.07 -15.58
C LEU A 156 -12.22 28.70 -14.19
N LEU A 157 -12.93 29.80 -14.00
CA LEU A 157 -13.07 30.45 -12.69
C LEU A 157 -13.82 29.54 -11.71
N ARG A 158 -14.96 28.97 -12.13
CA ARG A 158 -15.73 28.02 -11.32
C ARG A 158 -14.91 26.77 -10.97
N ALA A 159 -14.19 26.19 -11.93
CA ALA A 159 -13.33 25.04 -11.69
C ALA A 159 -12.19 25.35 -10.70
N ARG A 160 -11.65 26.58 -10.69
CA ARG A 160 -10.65 27.03 -9.70
C ARG A 160 -11.25 27.16 -8.30
N GLU A 161 -12.48 27.64 -8.18
CA GLU A 161 -13.19 27.74 -6.90
C GLU A 161 -13.50 26.35 -6.34
N GLU A 162 -14.01 25.42 -7.14
CA GLU A 162 -14.24 24.03 -6.74
C GLU A 162 -12.95 23.35 -6.27
N LEU A 163 -11.85 23.52 -7.00
CA LEU A 163 -10.53 22.99 -6.63
C LEU A 163 -10.03 23.58 -5.30
N LYS A 164 -10.32 24.86 -5.03
CA LYS A 164 -9.96 25.52 -3.77
C LYS A 164 -10.77 24.95 -2.61
N GLU A 165 -12.08 24.80 -2.76
CA GLU A 165 -12.94 24.17 -1.75
C GLU A 165 -12.52 22.73 -1.45
N GLU A 166 -12.15 21.96 -2.48
CA GLU A 166 -11.70 20.58 -2.29
C GLU A 166 -10.36 20.51 -1.55
N LYS A 167 -9.43 21.42 -1.83
CA LYS A 167 -8.17 21.56 -1.06
C LYS A 167 -8.44 21.91 0.41
N GLU A 168 -9.38 22.81 0.68
CA GLU A 168 -9.75 23.18 2.06
C GLU A 168 -10.36 21.97 2.80
N LYS A 169 -11.25 21.20 2.15
CA LYS A 169 -11.80 19.94 2.71
C LYS A 169 -10.72 18.90 2.98
N GLN A 170 -9.76 18.73 2.07
CA GLN A 170 -8.64 17.80 2.27
C GLN A 170 -7.76 18.22 3.45
N GLN A 171 -7.54 19.52 3.63
CA GLN A 171 -6.74 20.04 4.74
C GLN A 171 -7.47 19.89 6.09
N GLU A 172 -8.80 20.04 6.12
CA GLU A 172 -9.61 19.74 7.30
C GLU A 172 -9.62 18.24 7.66
N LEU A 173 -9.68 17.36 6.65
CA LEU A 173 -9.56 15.92 6.89
C LEU A 173 -8.18 15.54 7.42
N LEU A 174 -7.12 16.16 6.91
CA LEU A 174 -5.76 15.94 7.39
C LEU A 174 -5.59 16.34 8.86
N THR A 175 -6.16 17.48 9.28
CA THR A 175 -6.10 17.90 10.69
C THR A 175 -6.90 16.96 11.59
N LYS A 176 -8.07 16.48 11.16
CA LYS A 176 -8.84 15.46 11.89
C LYS A 176 -8.08 14.14 12.02
N VAL A 177 -7.42 13.67 10.97
CA VAL A 177 -6.60 12.45 10.99
C VAL A 177 -5.42 12.60 11.94
N LYS A 178 -4.71 13.73 11.93
CA LYS A 178 -3.61 14.01 12.87
C LYS A 178 -4.12 14.03 14.32
N GLY A 179 -5.26 14.65 14.58
CA GLY A 179 -5.91 14.63 15.90
C GLY A 179 -6.22 13.20 16.36
N ALA A 180 -6.85 12.39 15.50
CA ALA A 180 -7.15 11.00 15.81
C ALA A 180 -5.89 10.15 16.07
N GLN A 181 -4.80 10.39 15.32
CA GLN A 181 -3.52 9.72 15.55
C GLN A 181 -2.92 10.09 16.91
N THR A 182 -2.98 11.36 17.33
CA THR A 182 -2.50 11.76 18.66
C THR A 182 -3.33 11.16 19.79
N SER A 183 -4.67 11.10 19.64
CA SER A 183 -5.54 10.44 20.62
C SER A 183 -5.29 8.94 20.69
N ARG A 184 -5.06 8.28 19.54
CA ARG A 184 -4.72 6.86 19.49
C ARG A 184 -3.39 6.57 20.19
N LYS A 185 -2.37 7.39 19.97
CA LYS A 185 -1.07 7.25 20.65
C LYS A 185 -1.21 7.38 22.17
N GLY A 186 -2.03 8.33 22.64
CA GLY A 186 -2.32 8.46 24.08
C GLY A 186 -3.05 7.26 24.68
N LEU A 187 -3.97 6.63 23.92
CA LEU A 187 -4.63 5.39 24.33
C LEU A 187 -3.69 4.18 24.33
N GLU A 188 -2.78 4.09 23.36
CA GLU A 188 -1.75 3.05 23.30
C GLU A 188 -0.81 3.16 24.52
N GLU A 189 -0.36 4.37 24.88
CA GLU A 189 0.45 4.62 26.07
C GLU A 189 -0.31 4.28 27.38
N GLN A 190 -1.61 4.58 27.46
CA GLN A 190 -2.45 4.17 28.60
C GLN A 190 -2.58 2.64 28.70
N LEU A 191 -2.83 1.96 27.57
CA LEU A 191 -2.94 0.52 27.53
C LEU A 191 -1.62 -0.17 27.91
N GLU A 192 -0.48 0.36 27.47
CA GLU A 192 0.83 -0.14 27.85
C GLU A 192 1.08 0.00 29.36
N ALA A 193 0.73 1.16 29.94
CA ALA A 193 0.81 1.37 31.40
C ALA A 193 -0.12 0.42 32.19
N GLU A 194 -1.32 0.16 31.69
CA GLU A 194 -2.25 -0.81 32.28
C GLU A 194 -1.72 -2.25 32.18
N MET A 195 -1.14 -2.63 31.04
CA MET A 195 -0.52 -3.95 30.86
C MET A 195 0.68 -4.14 31.79
N GLU A 196 1.56 -3.14 31.92
CA GLU A 196 2.67 -3.17 32.88
C GLU A 196 2.19 -3.26 34.33
N SER A 197 1.11 -2.56 34.66
CA SER A 197 0.46 -2.66 35.97
C SER A 197 -0.09 -4.07 36.23
N ALA A 198 -0.77 -4.67 35.24
CA ALA A 198 -1.30 -6.02 35.33
C ALA A 198 -0.19 -7.08 35.47
N VAL A 199 0.94 -6.91 34.77
CA VAL A 199 2.12 -7.78 34.91
C VAL A 199 2.71 -7.68 36.32
N ARG A 200 2.85 -6.46 36.86
CA ARG A 200 3.32 -6.26 38.25
C ARG A 200 2.38 -6.89 39.27
N MET A 201 1.07 -6.79 39.07
CA MET A 201 0.07 -7.42 39.94
C MET A 201 0.10 -8.95 39.86
N ARG A 202 0.28 -9.54 38.66
CA ARG A 202 0.49 -10.99 38.51
C ARG A 202 1.75 -11.48 39.20
N ALA A 203 2.86 -10.75 39.07
CA ALA A 203 4.11 -11.08 39.74
C ALA A 203 3.95 -11.09 41.28
N LYS A 204 3.27 -10.08 41.84
CA LYS A 204 2.94 -10.03 43.28
C LYS A 204 2.05 -11.20 43.69
N TRP A 205 1.02 -11.52 42.91
CA TRP A 205 0.11 -12.63 43.18
C TRP A 205 0.84 -13.99 43.15
N GLU A 206 1.73 -14.22 42.19
CA GLU A 206 2.54 -15.44 42.16
C GLU A 206 3.52 -15.53 43.34
N GLU A 207 4.13 -14.42 43.75
CA GLU A 207 4.99 -14.38 44.93
C GLU A 207 4.20 -14.70 46.21
N GLU A 208 2.98 -14.16 46.33
CA GLU A 208 2.09 -14.43 47.46
C GLU A 208 1.59 -15.89 47.45
N LYS A 209 1.29 -16.44 46.27
CA LYS A 209 0.95 -17.86 46.09
C LYS A 209 2.11 -18.77 46.52
N LYS A 210 3.35 -18.44 46.15
CA LYS A 210 4.56 -19.15 46.63
C LYS A 210 4.74 -19.05 48.14
N LYS A 211 4.44 -17.90 48.75
CA LYS A 211 4.47 -17.73 50.21
C LYS A 211 3.41 -18.60 50.90
N ARG A 212 2.19 -18.66 50.37
CA ARG A 212 1.12 -19.53 50.90
C ARG A 212 1.48 -21.02 50.78
N SER A 213 1.97 -21.46 49.63
CA SER A 213 2.41 -22.84 49.43
C SER A 213 3.52 -23.25 50.40
N ARG A 214 4.54 -22.40 50.63
CA ARG A 214 5.57 -22.66 51.67
C ARG A 214 4.99 -22.69 53.08
N GLN A 215 3.94 -21.92 53.35
CA GLN A 215 3.28 -21.92 54.64
C GLN A 215 2.43 -23.17 54.84
N GLU A 216 1.76 -23.66 53.79
CA GLU A 216 1.04 -24.94 53.78
C GLU A 216 2.00 -26.11 53.98
N GLU A 217 3.14 -26.15 53.29
CA GLU A 217 4.20 -27.16 53.51
C GLU A 217 4.68 -27.17 54.96
N ARG A 218 4.92 -25.99 55.57
CA ARG A 218 5.28 -25.90 57.00
C ARG A 218 4.17 -26.36 57.93
N VAL A 219 2.91 -26.14 57.58
CA VAL A 219 1.77 -26.63 58.37
C VAL A 219 1.68 -28.16 58.26
N GLU A 220 1.90 -28.73 57.08
CA GLU A 220 1.96 -30.19 56.88
C GLU A 220 3.13 -30.81 57.66
N GLU A 221 4.33 -30.23 57.60
CA GLU A 221 5.47 -30.65 58.41
C GLU A 221 5.16 -30.60 59.92
N CYS A 222 4.55 -29.51 60.39
CA CYS A 222 4.13 -29.39 61.79
C CYS A 222 3.07 -30.45 62.17
N MET A 223 2.14 -30.78 61.27
CA MET A 223 1.13 -31.82 61.51
C MET A 223 1.75 -33.22 61.51
N ALA A 224 2.74 -33.48 60.65
CA ALA A 224 3.52 -34.72 60.65
C ALA A 224 4.32 -34.88 61.95
N ILE A 225 5.03 -33.83 62.38
CA ILE A 225 5.75 -33.83 63.66
C ILE A 225 4.78 -34.06 64.82
N LYS A 226 3.62 -33.39 64.82
CA LYS A 226 2.61 -33.56 65.87
C LYS A 226 2.08 -34.99 65.93
N THR A 227 1.75 -35.59 64.79
CA THR A 227 1.26 -36.98 64.74
C THR A 227 2.32 -37.99 65.20
N GLU A 228 3.60 -37.75 64.88
CA GLU A 228 4.71 -38.56 65.37
C GLU A 228 4.93 -38.38 66.89
N LEU A 229 4.78 -37.15 67.41
CA LEU A 229 4.81 -36.86 68.84
C LEU A 229 3.65 -37.53 69.59
N ASP A 230 2.44 -37.49 69.04
CA ASP A 230 1.26 -38.14 69.60
C ASP A 230 1.43 -39.67 69.63
N LYS A 231 2.01 -40.25 68.57
CA LYS A 231 2.35 -41.68 68.52
C LYS A 231 3.37 -42.02 69.60
N THR A 232 4.46 -41.27 69.71
CA THR A 232 5.50 -41.48 70.71
C THR A 232 4.95 -41.34 72.13
N CYS A 233 4.08 -40.36 72.36
CA CYS A 233 3.39 -40.16 73.65
C CYS A 233 2.46 -41.33 73.97
N ASN A 234 1.74 -41.87 72.99
CA ASN A 234 0.91 -43.05 73.18
C ASN A 234 1.73 -44.31 73.46
N ASP A 235 2.86 -44.49 72.78
CA ASP A 235 3.80 -45.59 73.02
C ASP A 235 4.40 -45.51 74.44
N GLN A 236 4.81 -44.31 74.87
CA GLN A 236 5.26 -44.06 76.25
C GLN A 236 4.16 -44.34 77.28
N LYS A 237 2.91 -43.91 77.03
CA LYS A 237 1.78 -44.22 77.91
C LYS A 237 1.52 -45.73 78.00
N LYS A 238 1.68 -46.46 76.89
CA LYS A 238 1.54 -47.92 76.87
C LYS A 238 2.65 -48.58 77.70
N LEU A 239 3.89 -48.14 77.52
CA LEU A 239 5.03 -48.62 78.30
C LEU A 239 4.85 -48.35 79.80
N ILE A 240 4.37 -47.16 80.18
CA ILE A 240 4.06 -46.83 81.58
C ILE A 240 2.98 -47.77 82.15
N ARG A 241 1.94 -48.10 81.37
CA ARG A 241 0.91 -49.06 81.81
C ARG A 241 1.49 -50.46 81.99
N GLU A 242 2.34 -50.93 81.08
CA GLU A 242 3.01 -52.22 81.19
C GLU A 242 3.94 -52.28 82.42
N LEU A 243 4.72 -51.22 82.67
CA LEU A 243 5.57 -51.12 83.86
C LEU A 243 4.75 -51.08 85.15
N ASN A 244 3.64 -50.37 85.19
CA ASN A 244 2.75 -50.35 86.35
C ASN A 244 2.12 -51.72 86.63
N LEU A 245 1.70 -52.44 85.59
CA LEU A 245 1.24 -53.83 85.70
C LEU A 245 2.32 -54.74 86.30
N GLN A 246 3.56 -54.64 85.82
CA GLN A 246 4.68 -55.39 86.39
C GLN A 246 4.95 -55.05 87.86
N ILE A 247 4.89 -53.76 88.20
CA ILE A 247 5.04 -53.31 89.60
C ILE A 247 3.94 -53.88 90.49
N ASP A 248 2.70 -53.89 90.02
CA ASP A 248 1.57 -54.42 90.79
C ASP A 248 1.64 -55.94 90.94
N ASP A 249 2.09 -56.66 89.91
CA ASP A 249 2.39 -58.09 89.97
C ASP A 249 3.51 -58.38 90.98
N GLU A 250 4.59 -57.58 90.98
CA GLU A 250 5.66 -57.72 91.96
C GLU A 250 5.18 -57.40 93.37
N LYS A 251 4.41 -56.32 93.57
CA LYS A 251 3.79 -56.02 94.87
C LYS A 251 2.91 -57.17 95.33
N HIS A 252 2.13 -57.78 94.44
CA HIS A 252 1.32 -58.94 94.77
C HIS A 252 2.19 -60.13 95.20
N LYS A 253 3.28 -60.43 94.47
CA LYS A 253 4.25 -61.46 94.86
C LYS A 253 4.87 -61.18 96.23
N TYR A 254 5.30 -59.95 96.50
CA TYR A 254 5.85 -59.56 97.80
C TYR A 254 4.81 -59.65 98.93
N LYS A 255 3.55 -59.31 98.66
CA LYS A 255 2.46 -59.46 99.62
C LYS A 255 2.19 -60.94 99.93
N LEU A 256 2.23 -61.81 98.92
CA LEU A 256 2.09 -63.25 99.09
C LEU A 256 3.26 -63.85 99.89
N LEU A 257 4.49 -63.41 99.61
CA LEU A 257 5.69 -63.77 100.35
C LEU A 257 5.62 -63.30 101.82
N ALA A 258 5.15 -62.08 102.06
CA ALA A 258 4.95 -61.56 103.41
C ALA A 258 3.87 -62.35 104.16
N GLN A 259 2.78 -62.73 103.50
CA GLN A 259 1.76 -63.62 104.07
C GLN A 259 2.32 -65.01 104.38
N GLN A 260 3.15 -65.58 103.49
CA GLN A 260 3.84 -66.84 103.74
C GLN A 260 4.80 -66.74 104.93
N GLN A 261 5.59 -65.66 105.03
CA GLN A 261 6.47 -65.41 106.17
C GLN A 261 5.69 -65.24 107.48
N GLN A 262 4.56 -64.54 107.45
CA GLN A 262 3.69 -64.37 108.62
C GLN A 262 3.06 -65.69 109.04
N LYS A 263 2.67 -66.55 108.09
CA LYS A 263 2.20 -67.90 108.38
C LYS A 263 3.31 -68.76 108.99
N MET A 264 4.53 -68.72 108.42
CA MET A 264 5.68 -69.43 109.02
C MET A 264 6.00 -68.94 110.44
N LEU A 265 5.87 -67.64 110.71
CA LEU A 265 6.02 -67.09 112.07
C LEU A 265 4.94 -67.61 113.01
N GLN A 266 3.68 -67.65 112.58
CA GLN A 266 2.58 -68.23 113.34
C GLN A 266 2.79 -69.72 113.60
N ASP A 267 3.29 -70.47 112.60
CA ASP A 267 3.61 -71.89 112.74
C ASP A 267 4.79 -72.10 113.71
N VAL A 268 5.82 -71.25 113.68
CA VAL A 268 6.93 -71.28 114.64
C VAL A 268 6.47 -70.93 116.06
N GLU A 269 5.55 -69.98 116.21
CA GLU A 269 4.98 -69.59 117.50
C GLU A 269 4.04 -70.68 118.05
N ALA A 270 3.27 -71.34 117.19
CA ALA A 270 2.49 -72.52 117.54
C ALA A 270 3.39 -73.68 117.98
N LEU A 271 4.48 -73.96 117.24
CA LEU A 271 5.47 -74.98 117.62
C LEU A 271 6.22 -74.62 118.91
N LYS A 272 6.48 -73.34 119.17
CA LYS A 272 7.04 -72.88 120.45
C LYS A 272 6.07 -73.12 121.61
N ASN A 273 4.78 -72.81 121.41
CA ASN A 273 3.75 -73.08 122.40
C ASN A 273 3.56 -74.59 122.62
N GLU A 274 3.61 -75.42 121.57
CA GLU A 274 3.61 -76.88 121.70
C GLU A 274 4.85 -77.40 122.42
N ARG A 275 6.03 -76.83 122.18
CA ARG A 275 7.27 -77.16 122.91
C ARG A 275 7.17 -76.79 124.38
N ASP A 276 6.60 -75.64 124.70
CA ASP A 276 6.44 -75.19 126.08
C ASP A 276 5.33 -75.99 126.80
N LEU A 277 4.30 -76.46 126.07
CA LEU A 277 3.30 -77.44 126.54
C LEU A 277 3.92 -78.85 126.74
N ALA A 278 4.86 -79.23 125.87
CA ALA A 278 5.60 -80.49 125.95
C ALA A 278 6.64 -80.48 127.07
N LEU A 279 7.25 -79.32 127.38
CA LEU A 279 8.10 -79.11 128.55
C LEU A 279 7.28 -79.16 129.85
N ALA A 280 6.03 -78.68 129.84
CA ALA A 280 5.09 -78.83 130.96
C ALA A 280 4.56 -80.29 131.09
N SER A 281 4.43 -81.02 129.99
CA SER A 281 4.05 -82.44 130.00
C SER A 281 5.23 -83.38 130.31
N SER A 282 6.47 -82.96 130.03
CA SER A 282 7.71 -83.70 130.33
C SER A 282 8.00 -83.75 131.83
N THR A 283 7.68 -82.69 132.58
CA THR A 283 7.76 -82.66 134.05
C THR A 283 6.64 -83.48 134.71
N GLU A 284 5.55 -83.76 134.00
CA GLU A 284 4.45 -84.62 134.46
C GLU A 284 4.64 -86.11 134.07
N LEU A 285 5.42 -86.38 133.01
CA LEU A 285 5.74 -87.72 132.51
C LEU A 285 6.89 -88.42 133.27
N GLU A 286 7.79 -87.68 133.93
CA GLU A 286 8.81 -88.28 134.83
C GLU A 286 8.20 -88.94 136.09
N ILE A 287 6.97 -88.58 136.47
CA ILE A 287 6.25 -89.17 137.62
C ILE A 287 5.34 -90.34 137.20
N LYS A 288 4.88 -90.38 135.94
CA LYS A 288 3.99 -91.45 135.43
C LYS A 288 4.71 -92.62 134.74
N LEU A 289 6.00 -92.50 134.41
CA LEU A 289 6.80 -93.58 133.78
C LEU A 289 7.31 -94.67 134.75
N ARG A 290 6.89 -94.65 136.03
CA ARG A 290 7.18 -95.72 137.00
C ARG A 290 6.06 -96.75 137.19
N ASN A 291 4.87 -96.53 136.62
CA ASN A 291 3.77 -97.47 136.76
C ASN A 291 3.12 -97.78 135.41
N MET A 292 3.39 -99.01 134.97
CA MET A 292 2.48 -99.90 134.23
C MET A 292 2.63 -99.98 132.71
N THR A 293 3.40 -101.01 132.35
CA THR A 293 3.15 -101.97 131.28
C THR A 293 1.73 -102.59 131.38
N SER A 294 1.11 -102.91 130.22
CA SER A 294 -0.28 -103.40 129.97
C SER A 294 -1.31 -102.26 129.80
N GLU A 295 -2.07 -102.07 128.72
CA GLU A 295 -2.53 -102.95 127.65
C GLU A 295 -3.04 -102.09 126.47
N LYS A 296 -2.48 -102.33 125.28
CA LYS A 296 -3.07 -102.63 123.96
C LYS A 296 -4.46 -102.11 123.50
N ASN A 297 -5.28 -101.42 124.29
CA ASN A 297 -6.62 -100.96 123.86
C ASN A 297 -6.68 -99.47 123.45
N SER A 298 -5.53 -98.87 123.13
CA SER A 298 -5.37 -97.47 122.67
C SER A 298 -5.41 -97.30 121.13
N LEU A 299 -5.65 -98.36 120.35
CA LEU A 299 -5.48 -98.32 118.89
C LEU A 299 -6.76 -98.21 118.05
N ASP A 300 -7.94 -98.54 118.59
CA ASP A 300 -9.20 -98.50 117.81
C ASP A 300 -9.95 -97.15 117.86
N GLU A 301 -9.67 -96.28 118.85
CA GLU A 301 -10.29 -94.93 118.89
C GLU A 301 -9.54 -93.88 118.06
N LYS A 302 -8.23 -94.06 117.81
CA LYS A 302 -7.43 -93.14 116.99
C LYS A 302 -7.69 -93.29 115.49
N TYR A 303 -8.16 -94.45 115.05
CA TYR A 303 -8.47 -94.72 113.64
C TYR A 303 -9.71 -93.97 113.13
N ASN A 304 -10.74 -93.78 113.97
CA ASN A 304 -11.97 -93.07 113.59
C ASN A 304 -11.83 -91.53 113.56
N SER A 305 -10.89 -90.96 114.32
CA SER A 305 -10.60 -89.51 114.32
C SER A 305 -9.90 -89.05 113.02
N ILE A 306 -8.98 -89.87 112.50
CA ILE A 306 -8.21 -89.58 111.27
C ILE A 306 -9.12 -89.60 110.03
N LYS A 307 -10.09 -90.52 109.98
CA LYS A 307 -11.05 -90.64 108.86
C LYS A 307 -11.94 -89.40 108.69
N ILE A 308 -12.41 -88.80 109.79
CA ILE A 308 -13.26 -87.60 109.78
C ILE A 308 -12.47 -86.35 109.36
N SER A 309 -11.17 -86.29 109.68
CA SER A 309 -10.28 -85.21 109.27
C SER A 309 -10.02 -85.21 107.76
N MET A 310 -9.72 -86.38 107.17
CA MET A 310 -9.48 -86.51 105.73
C MET A 310 -10.73 -86.23 104.88
N GLU A 311 -11.93 -86.62 105.33
CA GLU A 311 -13.18 -86.33 104.62
C GLU A 311 -13.52 -84.82 104.58
N LYS A 312 -13.00 -84.03 105.52
CA LYS A 312 -13.16 -82.57 105.56
C LYS A 312 -12.19 -81.86 104.60
N GLU A 313 -10.95 -82.34 104.47
CA GLU A 313 -9.99 -81.82 103.51
C GLU A 313 -10.38 -82.12 102.05
N VAL A 314 -10.90 -83.33 101.77
CA VAL A 314 -11.41 -83.68 100.45
C VAL A 314 -12.61 -82.81 100.04
N ARG A 315 -13.45 -82.38 101.00
CA ARG A 315 -14.56 -81.45 100.77
C ARG A 315 -14.09 -80.03 100.44
N ASN A 316 -13.03 -79.55 101.11
CA ASN A 316 -12.43 -78.23 100.84
C ASN A 316 -11.69 -78.17 99.50
N LEU A 317 -11.03 -79.27 99.10
CA LEU A 317 -10.37 -79.38 97.80
C LEU A 317 -11.39 -79.42 96.65
N ARG A 318 -12.52 -80.12 96.82
CA ARG A 318 -13.61 -80.11 95.82
C ARG A 318 -14.26 -78.73 95.65
N GLN A 319 -14.44 -77.96 96.73
CA GLN A 319 -14.95 -76.58 96.63
C GLN A 319 -13.96 -75.62 95.98
N SER A 320 -12.65 -75.83 96.16
CA SER A 320 -11.62 -75.02 95.49
C SER A 320 -11.52 -75.34 94.00
N LEU A 321 -11.69 -76.62 93.63
CA LEU A 321 -11.75 -77.04 92.23
C LEU A 321 -12.95 -76.44 91.49
N LEU A 322 -14.12 -76.40 92.15
CA LEU A 322 -15.35 -75.82 91.59
C LEU A 322 -15.21 -74.30 91.33
N LYS A 323 -14.49 -73.58 92.21
CA LYS A 323 -14.19 -72.15 92.01
C LYS A 323 -13.24 -71.92 90.83
N PHE A 324 -12.22 -72.78 90.70
CA PHE A 324 -11.28 -72.72 89.58
C PHE A 324 -11.97 -73.02 88.23
N GLU A 325 -12.91 -73.97 88.18
CA GLU A 325 -13.69 -74.26 86.98
C GLU A 325 -14.61 -73.09 86.58
N THR A 326 -15.19 -72.36 87.54
CA THR A 326 -15.98 -71.16 87.24
C THR A 326 -15.14 -69.98 86.75
N GLU A 327 -13.90 -69.82 87.26
CA GLU A 327 -12.97 -68.80 86.78
C GLU A 327 -12.41 -69.14 85.38
N ASN A 328 -12.23 -70.43 85.08
CA ASN A 328 -11.78 -70.90 83.77
C ASN A 328 -12.85 -70.72 82.68
N HIS A 329 -14.14 -70.89 83.03
CA HIS A 329 -15.26 -70.56 82.12
C HIS A 329 -15.39 -69.05 81.85
N ALA A 330 -15.08 -68.19 82.82
CA ALA A 330 -15.04 -66.74 82.60
C ALA A 330 -13.89 -66.33 81.66
N LEU A 331 -12.74 -66.99 81.75
CA LEU A 331 -11.61 -66.79 80.83
C LEU A 331 -11.91 -67.27 79.40
N GLN A 332 -12.70 -68.34 79.22
CA GLN A 332 -13.17 -68.79 77.91
C GLN A 332 -14.10 -67.77 77.22
N ALA A 333 -15.00 -67.13 77.97
CA ALA A 333 -15.89 -66.10 77.43
C ALA A 333 -15.12 -64.84 76.97
N VAL A 334 -14.10 -64.41 77.72
CA VAL A 334 -13.21 -63.29 77.34
C VAL A 334 -12.39 -63.62 76.08
N ASN A 335 -12.03 -64.89 75.89
CA ASN A 335 -11.31 -65.34 74.71
C ASN A 335 -12.21 -65.32 73.44
N GLU A 336 -13.47 -65.72 73.56
CA GLU A 336 -14.45 -65.65 72.45
C GLU A 336 -14.73 -64.20 72.03
N GLU A 337 -14.87 -63.28 72.99
CA GLU A 337 -15.02 -61.84 72.72
C GLU A 337 -13.79 -61.24 72.01
N SER A 338 -12.59 -61.64 72.44
CA SER A 338 -11.34 -61.26 71.81
C SER A 338 -11.24 -61.78 70.38
N THR A 339 -11.74 -62.99 70.12
CA THR A 339 -11.76 -63.61 68.79
C THR A 339 -12.71 -62.88 67.83
N ILE A 340 -13.87 -62.44 68.32
CA ILE A 340 -14.83 -61.62 67.56
C ILE A 340 -14.24 -60.25 67.24
N MET A 341 -13.57 -59.60 68.20
CA MET A 341 -12.88 -58.33 67.96
C MET A 341 -11.76 -58.46 66.92
N ILE A 342 -10.93 -59.50 67.01
CA ILE A 342 -9.88 -59.77 66.02
C ILE A 342 -10.48 -59.96 64.62
N LYS A 343 -11.61 -60.66 64.51
CA LYS A 343 -12.31 -60.86 63.23
C LYS A 343 -12.83 -59.53 62.66
N LYS A 344 -13.41 -58.68 63.51
CA LYS A 344 -13.90 -57.34 63.13
C LYS A 344 -12.76 -56.41 62.72
N TYR A 345 -11.61 -56.44 63.40
CA TYR A 345 -10.43 -55.67 63.01
C TYR A 345 -9.82 -56.16 61.70
N LYS A 346 -9.81 -57.47 61.43
CA LYS A 346 -9.39 -58.01 60.14
C LYS A 346 -10.29 -57.53 59.00
N GLU A 347 -11.60 -57.53 59.17
CA GLU A 347 -12.54 -56.98 58.18
C GLU A 347 -12.32 -55.49 57.93
N GLN A 348 -12.06 -54.70 58.98
CA GLN A 348 -11.72 -53.27 58.84
C GLN A 348 -10.39 -53.04 58.10
N ILE A 349 -9.38 -53.88 58.35
CA ILE A 349 -8.10 -53.82 57.64
C ILE A 349 -8.31 -54.13 56.16
N SER A 350 -9.04 -55.19 55.82
CA SER A 350 -9.35 -55.52 54.42
C SER A 350 -10.16 -54.42 53.72
N LEU A 351 -11.07 -53.75 54.42
CA LEU A 351 -11.82 -52.62 53.86
C LEU A 351 -10.93 -51.39 53.62
N LEU A 352 -9.94 -51.15 54.49
CA LEU A 352 -8.94 -50.08 54.32
C LEU A 352 -7.98 -50.39 53.16
N GLU A 353 -7.52 -51.64 53.01
CA GLU A 353 -6.66 -52.06 51.90
C GLU A 353 -7.36 -51.89 50.54
N LEU A 354 -8.66 -52.21 50.47
CA LEU A 354 -9.48 -51.97 49.28
C LEU A 354 -9.56 -50.47 48.97
N ARG A 355 -9.80 -49.63 49.98
CA ARG A 355 -9.93 -48.17 49.81
C ARG A 355 -8.60 -47.51 49.43
N ILE A 356 -7.49 -48.03 49.94
CA ILE A 356 -6.14 -47.60 49.53
C ILE A 356 -5.90 -47.95 48.05
N SER A 357 -6.30 -49.15 47.60
CA SER A 357 -6.19 -49.53 46.18
C SER A 357 -7.02 -48.63 45.27
N GLU A 358 -8.27 -48.32 45.63
CA GLU A 358 -9.11 -47.37 44.87
C GLU A 358 -8.52 -45.96 44.79
N LEU A 359 -7.89 -45.49 45.87
CA LEU A 359 -7.19 -44.20 45.89
C LEU A 359 -5.94 -44.22 45.00
N PHE A 360 -5.21 -45.34 44.94
CA PHE A 360 -4.08 -45.51 44.03
C PHE A 360 -4.52 -45.49 42.56
N ASP A 361 -5.60 -46.17 42.21
CA ASP A 361 -6.15 -46.15 40.85
C ASP A 361 -6.65 -44.75 40.45
N SER A 362 -7.27 -44.02 41.39
CA SER A 362 -7.64 -42.62 41.20
C SER A 362 -6.43 -41.71 40.99
N SER A 363 -5.34 -41.95 41.74
CA SER A 363 -4.06 -41.23 41.59
C SER A 363 -3.40 -41.48 40.23
N ILE A 364 -3.40 -42.73 39.75
CA ILE A 364 -2.91 -43.08 38.41
C ILE A 364 -3.74 -42.37 37.34
N THR A 365 -5.06 -42.33 37.51
CA THR A 365 -5.97 -41.65 36.58
C THR A 365 -5.74 -40.14 36.56
N MET A 366 -5.51 -39.52 37.73
CA MET A 366 -5.15 -38.10 37.82
C MET A 366 -3.81 -37.81 37.15
N LYS A 367 -2.79 -38.65 37.36
CA LYS A 367 -1.48 -38.50 36.72
C LYS A 367 -1.59 -38.50 35.21
N LYS A 368 -2.38 -39.41 34.63
CA LYS A 368 -2.65 -39.46 33.19
C LYS A 368 -3.32 -38.17 32.67
N LYS A 369 -4.27 -37.61 33.42
CA LYS A 369 -4.90 -36.32 33.06
C LYS A 369 -3.93 -35.14 33.14
N ILE A 370 -2.99 -35.15 34.09
CA ILE A 370 -1.94 -34.12 34.18
C ILE A 370 -1.02 -34.18 32.95
N GLU A 371 -0.65 -35.38 32.51
CA GLU A 371 0.15 -35.56 31.27
C GLU A 371 -0.60 -35.09 30.02
N GLU A 372 -1.91 -35.34 29.93
CA GLU A 372 -2.77 -34.80 28.85
C GLU A 372 -2.83 -33.27 28.88
N ILE A 373 -2.97 -32.66 30.06
CA ILE A 373 -2.95 -31.19 30.22
C ILE A 373 -1.61 -30.61 29.79
N GLN A 374 -0.48 -31.19 30.20
CA GLN A 374 0.86 -30.75 29.78
C GLN A 374 1.05 -30.85 28.26
N THR A 375 0.51 -31.91 27.65
CA THR A 375 0.54 -32.09 26.20
C THR A 375 -0.28 -31.02 25.49
N LEU A 376 -1.44 -30.66 26.02
CA LEU A 376 -2.28 -29.57 25.49
C LEU A 376 -1.61 -28.20 25.67
N GLU A 377 -0.98 -27.94 26.80
CA GLU A 377 -0.21 -26.70 27.04
C GLU A 377 0.93 -26.54 26.03
N MET A 378 1.67 -27.61 25.71
CA MET A 378 2.68 -27.57 24.66
C MET A 378 2.08 -27.27 23.28
N ARG A 379 0.92 -27.86 22.94
CA ARG A 379 0.24 -27.58 21.67
C ARG A 379 -0.22 -26.12 21.57
N ILE A 380 -0.80 -25.57 22.63
CA ILE A 380 -1.20 -24.16 22.69
C ILE A 380 0.02 -23.25 22.48
N LYS A 381 1.16 -23.58 23.11
CA LYS A 381 2.40 -22.81 22.95
C LYS A 381 2.92 -22.81 21.51
N VAL A 382 2.87 -23.95 20.82
CA VAL A 382 3.25 -24.06 19.40
C VAL A 382 2.33 -23.22 18.52
N ILE A 383 1.01 -23.32 18.72
CA ILE A 383 0.02 -22.55 17.95
C ILE A 383 0.20 -21.03 18.17
N THR A 384 0.45 -20.62 19.42
CA THR A 384 0.68 -19.20 19.75
C THR A 384 1.89 -18.65 19.00
N GLU A 385 2.96 -19.44 18.90
CA GLU A 385 4.18 -19.01 18.21
C GLU A 385 4.04 -19.03 16.70
N GLN A 386 3.26 -19.96 16.13
CA GLN A 386 2.85 -19.89 14.73
C GLN A 386 2.06 -18.62 14.43
N TYR A 387 1.09 -18.28 15.28
CA TYR A 387 0.27 -17.07 15.09
C TYR A 387 1.10 -15.79 15.15
N LYS A 388 2.13 -15.72 16.03
CA LYS A 388 3.06 -14.58 16.07
C LYS A 388 3.89 -14.45 14.78
N MET A 389 4.35 -15.57 14.22
CA MET A 389 5.09 -15.54 12.95
C MET A 389 4.19 -15.05 11.81
N GLU A 390 2.94 -15.54 11.73
CA GLU A 390 1.96 -15.09 10.74
C GLU A 390 1.63 -13.59 10.90
N LEU A 391 1.52 -13.09 12.14
CA LEU A 391 1.33 -11.67 12.39
C LEU A 391 2.51 -10.84 11.86
N SER A 392 3.75 -11.28 12.11
CA SER A 392 4.94 -10.56 11.60
C SER A 392 5.02 -10.59 10.07
N ALA A 393 4.60 -11.70 9.44
CA ALA A 393 4.56 -11.81 7.99
C ALA A 393 3.50 -10.86 7.40
N HIS A 394 2.35 -10.75 8.06
CA HIS A 394 1.32 -9.79 7.68
C HIS A 394 1.80 -8.34 7.80
N ASP A 395 2.52 -7.99 8.87
CA ASP A 395 3.09 -6.64 9.03
C ASP A 395 4.16 -6.31 7.99
N ALA A 396 5.00 -7.28 7.62
CA ALA A 396 5.95 -7.15 6.51
C ALA A 396 5.23 -6.88 5.18
N LEU A 397 4.19 -7.67 4.87
CA LEU A 397 3.38 -7.50 3.66
C LEU A 397 2.69 -6.14 3.61
N LYS A 398 2.19 -5.66 4.76
CA LYS A 398 1.58 -4.33 4.88
C LYS A 398 2.58 -3.21 4.59
N SER A 399 3.83 -3.35 5.03
CA SER A 399 4.90 -2.39 4.72
C SER A 399 5.23 -2.36 3.21
N GLU A 400 5.29 -3.53 2.58
CA GLU A 400 5.59 -3.67 1.15
C GLU A 400 4.48 -3.08 0.27
N VAL A 401 3.21 -3.31 0.64
CA VAL A 401 2.05 -2.66 0.01
C VAL A 401 2.11 -1.13 0.14
N LEU A 402 2.58 -0.62 1.29
CA LEU A 402 2.77 0.82 1.48
C LEU A 402 3.84 1.38 0.53
N THR A 403 4.98 0.68 0.40
CA THR A 403 6.06 1.05 -0.50
C THR A 403 5.61 1.04 -1.96
N LEU A 404 4.88 0.00 -2.39
CA LEU A 404 4.31 -0.06 -3.74
C LEU A 404 3.35 1.09 -4.01
N ARG A 405 2.53 1.47 -3.03
CA ARG A 405 1.61 2.61 -3.16
C ARG A 405 2.36 3.93 -3.32
N THR A 406 3.45 4.13 -2.58
CA THR A 406 4.31 5.32 -2.73
C THR A 406 4.96 5.36 -4.12
N ASN A 407 5.53 4.24 -4.58
CA ASN A 407 6.14 4.15 -5.91
C ASN A 407 5.13 4.40 -7.03
N MET A 408 3.88 3.95 -6.87
CA MET A 408 2.81 4.20 -7.83
C MET A 408 2.44 5.68 -7.92
N VAL A 409 2.43 6.40 -6.79
CA VAL A 409 2.20 7.85 -6.76
C VAL A 409 3.37 8.61 -7.43
N GLU A 410 4.62 8.18 -7.20
CA GLU A 410 5.78 8.74 -7.89
C GLU A 410 5.70 8.54 -9.41
N LEU A 411 5.37 7.31 -9.85
CA LEU A 411 5.15 7.00 -11.28
C LEU A 411 4.05 7.84 -11.91
N GLN A 412 2.93 8.04 -11.22
CA GLN A 412 1.86 8.94 -11.69
C GLN A 412 2.37 10.39 -11.83
N THR A 413 3.18 10.85 -10.88
CA THR A 413 3.77 12.20 -10.91
C THR A 413 4.73 12.36 -12.09
N HIS A 414 5.57 11.36 -12.35
CA HIS A 414 6.45 11.33 -13.53
C HIS A 414 5.66 11.27 -14.84
N PHE A 415 4.56 10.53 -14.89
CA PHE A 415 3.70 10.44 -16.07
C PHE A 415 3.04 11.78 -16.39
N VAL A 416 2.51 12.48 -15.37
CA VAL A 416 1.98 13.85 -15.53
C VAL A 416 3.08 14.80 -16.04
N GLY A 417 4.29 14.70 -15.50
CA GLY A 417 5.44 15.48 -15.98
C GLY A 417 5.79 15.22 -17.45
N LEU A 418 5.74 13.95 -17.89
CA LEU A 418 5.96 13.56 -19.29
C LEU A 418 4.88 14.09 -20.23
N VAL A 419 3.60 14.05 -19.83
CA VAL A 419 2.49 14.60 -20.62
C VAL A 419 2.67 16.11 -20.80
N MET A 420 2.99 16.83 -19.72
CA MET A 420 3.28 18.26 -19.78
C MET A 420 4.49 18.57 -20.67
N LEU A 421 5.54 17.75 -20.63
CA LEU A 421 6.71 17.91 -21.49
C LEU A 421 6.37 17.67 -22.97
N VAL A 422 5.55 16.67 -23.29
CA VAL A 422 5.10 16.39 -24.65
C VAL A 422 4.27 17.56 -25.20
N ASP A 423 3.37 18.11 -24.39
CA ASP A 423 2.53 19.24 -24.81
C ASP A 423 3.36 20.54 -24.92
N TRP A 424 4.33 20.74 -24.04
CA TRP A 424 5.31 21.83 -24.15
C TRP A 424 6.18 21.70 -25.40
N CYS A 425 6.62 20.49 -25.76
CA CYS A 425 7.35 20.23 -26.99
C CYS A 425 6.46 20.46 -28.23
N LYS A 426 5.18 20.06 -28.21
CA LYS A 426 4.24 20.36 -29.31
C LYS A 426 4.01 21.86 -29.49
N ALA A 427 3.95 22.62 -28.39
CA ALA A 427 3.73 24.07 -28.43
C ALA A 427 4.97 24.85 -28.87
N ASN A 428 6.17 24.42 -28.49
CA ASN A 428 7.41 25.18 -28.75
C ASN A 428 8.20 24.71 -29.97
N PHE A 429 7.96 23.49 -30.47
CA PHE A 429 8.49 23.06 -31.76
C PHE A 429 7.48 23.31 -32.87
N HIS A 430 7.45 24.54 -33.40
CA HIS A 430 7.03 24.79 -34.77
C HIS A 430 8.01 24.09 -35.73
N LEU A 431 7.91 22.77 -35.80
CA LEU A 431 8.51 21.97 -36.86
C LEU A 431 7.81 22.37 -38.15
N SER A 432 8.47 23.26 -38.91
CA SER A 432 8.13 23.60 -40.29
C SER A 432 7.50 22.40 -41.00
N GLU A 433 6.27 22.60 -41.49
CA GLU A 433 5.49 21.60 -42.24
C GLU A 433 6.21 21.09 -43.50
N GLU A 434 7.33 21.72 -43.88
CA GLU A 434 8.12 21.38 -45.06
C GLU A 434 9.22 20.33 -44.83
N MET A 435 9.52 19.94 -43.58
CA MET A 435 10.57 18.93 -43.33
C MET A 435 10.05 17.49 -43.41
N GLY A 436 10.71 16.69 -44.26
CA GLY A 436 10.45 15.27 -44.42
C GLY A 436 11.21 14.44 -43.39
N GLY A 437 11.16 13.12 -43.49
CA GLY A 437 12.00 12.26 -42.66
C GLY A 437 12.04 10.85 -43.21
N VAL A 438 12.68 9.95 -42.49
CA VAL A 438 12.68 8.52 -42.82
C VAL A 438 11.82 7.69 -41.86
N GLY A 439 10.95 8.34 -41.09
CA GLY A 439 10.09 7.64 -40.13
C GLY A 439 10.89 6.98 -39.00
N MET A 440 11.90 7.65 -38.45
CA MET A 440 12.56 7.21 -37.21
C MET A 440 12.74 8.38 -36.25
N ILE A 441 12.91 8.06 -34.96
CA ILE A 441 13.36 8.95 -33.89
C ILE A 441 14.69 8.44 -33.38
N VAL A 442 15.61 9.37 -33.11
CA VAL A 442 16.92 9.06 -32.55
C VAL A 442 16.98 9.52 -31.09
N GLY A 443 17.71 8.77 -30.27
CA GLY A 443 18.01 9.12 -28.88
C GLY A 443 19.52 9.24 -28.67
N LYS A 444 19.95 9.83 -27.55
CA LYS A 444 21.36 9.87 -27.13
C LYS A 444 21.46 9.27 -25.73
N TYR A 445 22.45 8.41 -25.52
CA TYR A 445 22.68 7.87 -24.19
C TYR A 445 23.26 8.96 -23.26
N PRO A 446 22.77 9.06 -22.01
CA PRO A 446 23.23 10.07 -21.06
C PRO A 446 24.70 9.86 -20.72
N GLN A 447 25.47 10.94 -20.68
CA GLN A 447 26.86 10.90 -20.20
C GLN A 447 26.87 10.69 -18.68
N GLY A 448 27.59 9.67 -18.19
CA GLY A 448 27.89 9.50 -16.77
C GLY A 448 26.86 8.78 -15.89
N GLY A 449 25.88 8.08 -16.46
CA GLY A 449 24.93 7.25 -15.68
C GLY A 449 25.24 5.75 -15.76
N SER A 450 24.97 4.99 -14.70
CA SER A 450 25.11 3.52 -14.65
C SER A 450 24.29 2.76 -15.71
N ALA A 451 23.33 3.44 -16.36
CA ALA A 451 22.54 2.97 -17.50
C ALA A 451 23.28 3.07 -18.85
N GLY A 452 24.46 3.69 -18.88
CA GLY A 452 25.28 3.93 -20.06
C GLY A 452 26.32 2.85 -20.34
N ARG A 453 26.22 1.62 -19.80
CA ARG A 453 27.14 0.53 -20.15
C ARG A 453 26.42 -0.58 -20.89
N TYR A 454 27.02 -1.09 -21.96
CA TYR A 454 26.63 -2.38 -22.50
C TYR A 454 26.84 -3.47 -21.42
N PRO A 455 26.12 -4.61 -21.50
CA PRO A 455 26.35 -5.76 -20.62
C PRO A 455 27.80 -6.27 -20.59
N ASP A 456 28.61 -5.90 -21.59
CA ASP A 456 30.02 -6.26 -21.73
C ASP A 456 31.01 -5.20 -21.18
N GLY A 457 30.51 -4.11 -20.61
CA GLY A 457 31.32 -3.05 -20.01
C GLY A 457 31.77 -1.93 -20.95
N SER A 458 31.43 -1.99 -22.25
CA SER A 458 31.68 -0.87 -23.17
C SER A 458 30.76 0.32 -22.89
N ASP A 459 31.31 1.53 -22.99
CA ASP A 459 30.60 2.78 -22.67
C ASP A 459 29.67 3.17 -23.82
N ARG A 460 28.40 3.41 -23.51
CA ARG A 460 27.37 3.92 -24.42
C ARG A 460 27.27 5.44 -24.34
N ALA A 461 27.88 6.08 -23.35
CA ALA A 461 27.74 7.49 -23.08
C ALA A 461 27.97 8.33 -24.34
N GLY A 462 27.01 9.19 -24.66
CA GLY A 462 27.12 10.11 -25.79
C GLY A 462 26.74 9.55 -27.16
N HIS A 463 26.57 8.23 -27.31
CA HIS A 463 26.21 7.65 -28.60
C HIS A 463 24.76 7.95 -28.99
N ILE A 464 24.55 8.27 -30.27
CA ILE A 464 23.23 8.48 -30.86
C ILE A 464 22.74 7.16 -31.48
N TYR A 465 21.52 6.75 -31.13
CA TYR A 465 20.94 5.47 -31.51
C TYR A 465 19.50 5.62 -32.02
N VAL A 466 19.02 4.60 -32.73
CA VAL A 466 17.61 4.53 -33.17
C VAL A 466 16.72 4.22 -31.98
N LEU A 467 15.95 5.21 -31.52
CA LEU A 467 15.06 5.09 -30.37
C LEU A 467 13.69 4.52 -30.75
N ARG A 468 13.15 4.92 -31.91
CA ARG A 468 11.85 4.47 -32.38
C ARG A 468 11.82 4.47 -33.91
N ILE A 469 11.13 3.50 -34.48
CA ILE A 469 10.81 3.44 -35.90
C ILE A 469 9.29 3.60 -36.02
N PHE A 470 8.83 4.46 -36.93
CA PHE A 470 7.42 4.65 -37.21
C PHE A 470 6.96 3.61 -38.25
N PRO A 471 5.82 2.92 -38.00
CA PRO A 471 5.28 1.96 -38.95
C PRO A 471 5.01 2.63 -40.30
N ASP A 472 5.23 1.88 -41.39
CA ASP A 472 5.09 2.31 -42.79
C ASP A 472 6.06 3.45 -43.21
N GLY A 473 6.98 3.84 -42.34
CA GLY A 473 8.01 4.81 -42.65
C GLY A 473 9.16 4.21 -43.47
N PRO A 474 9.94 5.02 -44.21
CA PRO A 474 11.07 4.53 -45.00
C PRO A 474 12.07 3.65 -44.21
N ALA A 475 12.30 3.93 -42.92
CA ALA A 475 13.15 3.12 -42.05
C ALA A 475 12.52 1.74 -41.78
N ASP A 476 11.22 1.68 -41.47
CA ASP A 476 10.46 0.44 -41.26
C ASP A 476 10.39 -0.41 -42.54
N LEU A 477 10.00 0.23 -43.66
CA LEU A 477 9.89 -0.41 -44.97
C LEU A 477 11.22 -0.97 -45.47
N SER A 478 12.35 -0.41 -45.02
CA SER A 478 13.68 -0.93 -45.37
C SER A 478 13.95 -2.31 -44.77
N ARG A 479 13.33 -2.63 -43.62
CA ARG A 479 13.59 -3.81 -42.77
C ARG A 479 15.07 -4.06 -42.44
N LYS A 480 15.93 -3.05 -42.61
CA LYS A 480 17.37 -3.12 -42.37
C LYS A 480 17.78 -2.43 -41.07
N ILE A 481 16.96 -1.52 -40.58
CA ILE A 481 17.23 -0.71 -39.39
C ILE A 481 16.44 -1.31 -38.23
N GLU A 482 17.11 -1.49 -37.10
CA GLU A 482 16.53 -1.99 -35.86
C GLU A 482 16.67 -0.95 -34.74
N LEU A 483 15.87 -1.14 -33.68
CA LEU A 483 15.99 -0.33 -32.47
C LEU A 483 17.35 -0.55 -31.82
N ASN A 484 17.92 0.52 -31.27
CA ASN A 484 19.27 0.58 -30.69
C ASN A 484 20.44 0.47 -31.66
N ASP A 485 20.21 0.41 -32.98
CA ASP A 485 21.30 0.57 -33.95
C ASP A 485 21.97 1.95 -33.72
N ARG A 486 23.30 1.96 -33.61
CA ARG A 486 24.09 3.18 -33.41
C ARG A 486 24.26 3.91 -34.74
N ILE A 487 24.06 5.22 -34.75
CA ILE A 487 24.29 6.06 -35.92
C ILE A 487 25.73 6.56 -35.89
N HIS A 488 26.52 6.16 -36.87
CA HIS A 488 27.92 6.60 -37.04
C HIS A 488 28.05 7.73 -38.06
N LEU A 489 27.30 7.65 -39.16
CA LEU A 489 27.30 8.68 -40.19
C LEU A 489 25.89 8.94 -40.72
N VAL A 490 25.62 10.21 -41.01
CA VAL A 490 24.44 10.67 -41.77
C VAL A 490 24.94 11.44 -42.98
N ASP A 491 24.77 10.88 -44.16
CA ASP A 491 25.39 11.34 -45.40
C ASP A 491 26.93 11.42 -45.23
N ASP A 492 27.48 12.64 -45.22
CA ASP A 492 28.91 12.91 -45.01
C ASP A 492 29.22 13.40 -43.58
N LEU A 493 28.20 13.54 -42.72
CA LEU A 493 28.38 13.95 -41.32
C LEU A 493 28.78 12.76 -40.46
N VAL A 494 29.96 12.82 -39.86
CA VAL A 494 30.40 11.89 -38.81
C VAL A 494 29.68 12.24 -37.51
N VAL A 495 28.97 11.27 -36.93
CA VAL A 495 28.21 11.43 -35.69
C VAL A 495 29.06 10.98 -34.52
N ASP A 496 29.75 11.95 -33.92
CA ASP A 496 30.54 11.79 -32.70
C ASP A 496 29.77 12.20 -31.44
N ASP A 497 30.33 11.88 -30.27
CA ASP A 497 29.68 12.06 -28.95
C ASP A 497 29.36 13.52 -28.60
N ASP A 498 29.98 14.49 -29.27
CA ASP A 498 29.74 15.92 -29.09
C ASP A 498 28.54 16.45 -29.90
N HIS A 499 28.01 15.68 -30.84
CA HIS A 499 26.86 16.13 -31.63
C HIS A 499 25.57 16.14 -30.81
N SER A 500 24.78 17.20 -30.98
CA SER A 500 23.44 17.25 -30.39
C SER A 500 22.49 16.28 -31.12
N ILE A 501 21.48 15.77 -30.40
CA ILE A 501 20.42 14.96 -31.02
C ILE A 501 19.76 15.76 -32.13
N GLU A 502 19.50 17.04 -31.87
CA GLU A 502 18.80 17.95 -32.76
C GLU A 502 19.53 18.12 -34.09
N ASP A 503 20.86 18.22 -34.09
CA ASP A 503 21.65 18.39 -35.31
C ASP A 503 21.64 17.12 -36.17
N VAL A 504 21.88 15.95 -35.57
CA VAL A 504 21.82 14.68 -36.29
C VAL A 504 20.40 14.44 -36.82
N PHE A 505 19.39 14.73 -36.00
CA PHE A 505 18.00 14.56 -36.38
C PHE A 505 17.59 15.50 -37.52
N ARG A 506 18.13 16.73 -37.56
CA ARG A 506 17.91 17.69 -38.66
C ARG A 506 18.47 17.18 -39.98
N HIS A 507 19.66 16.55 -39.98
CA HIS A 507 20.25 15.94 -41.17
C HIS A 507 19.41 14.75 -41.67
N ILE A 508 18.83 13.97 -40.75
CA ILE A 508 17.93 12.87 -41.09
C ILE A 508 16.59 13.39 -41.67
N ARG A 509 16.03 14.48 -41.11
CA ARG A 509 14.76 15.11 -41.49
C ARG A 509 14.80 16.06 -42.69
N GLY A 510 15.87 16.07 -43.47
CA GLY A 510 16.03 16.96 -44.64
C GLY A 510 14.84 16.99 -45.63
N LYS A 511 14.97 17.79 -46.69
CA LYS A 511 13.88 18.08 -47.63
C LYS A 511 13.18 16.80 -48.15
N PRO A 512 11.83 16.73 -48.16
CA PRO A 512 11.09 15.61 -48.73
C PRO A 512 11.52 15.30 -50.17
N GLY A 513 11.53 14.02 -50.54
CA GLY A 513 11.93 13.54 -51.87
C GLY A 513 13.45 13.38 -52.07
N THR A 514 14.27 13.82 -51.12
CA THR A 514 15.73 13.61 -51.15
C THR A 514 16.14 12.30 -50.49
N GLN A 515 17.32 11.78 -50.83
CA GLN A 515 17.87 10.58 -50.19
C GLN A 515 18.77 10.95 -49.00
N VAL A 516 18.76 10.10 -47.98
CA VAL A 516 19.71 10.11 -46.87
C VAL A 516 20.41 8.77 -46.81
N THR A 517 21.72 8.77 -46.60
CA THR A 517 22.51 7.57 -46.40
C THR A 517 22.99 7.49 -44.97
N LEU A 518 22.58 6.46 -44.25
CA LEU A 518 22.95 6.23 -42.87
C LEU A 518 24.00 5.11 -42.81
N THR A 519 25.06 5.32 -42.04
CA THR A 519 25.96 4.25 -41.62
C THR A 519 25.63 3.90 -40.18
N LEU A 520 25.15 2.68 -39.98
CA LEU A 520 24.65 2.17 -38.72
C LEU A 520 25.57 1.08 -38.19
N GLY A 521 25.71 0.97 -36.88
CA GLY A 521 26.44 -0.08 -36.19
C GLY A 521 25.47 -0.91 -35.35
N ARG A 522 25.50 -2.23 -35.56
CA ARG A 522 24.75 -3.18 -34.73
C ARG A 522 25.72 -4.02 -33.91
N PHE A 523 25.40 -4.19 -32.64
CA PHE A 523 26.14 -5.09 -31.77
C PHE A 523 25.60 -6.51 -31.92
N ASN A 524 26.44 -7.42 -32.39
CA ASN A 524 26.12 -8.85 -32.42
C ASN A 524 26.44 -9.52 -31.07
N SER A 525 26.01 -10.77 -30.90
CA SER A 525 26.29 -11.59 -29.70
C SER A 525 27.78 -11.81 -29.41
N SER A 526 28.66 -11.57 -30.40
CA SER A 526 30.12 -11.59 -30.27
C SER A 526 30.74 -10.26 -29.81
N ASN A 527 29.92 -9.26 -29.47
CA ASN A 527 30.35 -7.89 -29.10
C ASN A 527 31.24 -7.20 -30.15
N THR A 528 31.19 -7.66 -31.40
CA THR A 528 31.75 -6.97 -32.54
C THR A 528 30.67 -6.12 -33.18
N GLU A 529 30.97 -4.83 -33.40
CA GLU A 529 30.04 -3.91 -34.05
C GLU A 529 30.11 -4.11 -35.57
N ASP A 530 29.04 -4.67 -36.14
CA ASP A 530 28.90 -4.79 -37.59
C ASP A 530 28.31 -3.51 -38.14
N ARG A 531 29.12 -2.80 -38.94
CA ARG A 531 28.70 -1.56 -39.59
C ARG A 531 28.09 -1.84 -40.95
N PHE A 532 26.92 -1.27 -41.20
CA PHE A 532 26.22 -1.40 -42.46
C PHE A 532 25.65 -0.06 -42.92
N ARG A 533 25.43 0.06 -44.24
CA ARG A 533 24.98 1.31 -44.87
C ARG A 533 23.59 1.15 -45.46
N VAL A 534 22.71 2.12 -45.20
CA VAL A 534 21.34 2.13 -45.71
C VAL A 534 21.01 3.49 -46.31
N THR A 535 20.59 3.52 -47.57
CA THR A 535 20.09 4.73 -48.23
C THR A 535 18.56 4.71 -48.26
N LEU A 536 17.93 5.73 -47.72
CA LEU A 536 16.48 5.87 -47.59
C LEU A 536 16.00 7.16 -48.26
N THR A 537 14.77 7.15 -48.79
CA THR A 537 14.16 8.35 -49.37
C THR A 537 13.30 9.06 -48.33
N ARG A 538 13.55 10.35 -48.10
CA ARG A 538 12.80 11.17 -47.14
C ARG A 538 11.38 11.40 -47.64
N ARG A 539 10.37 11.11 -46.80
CA ARG A 539 8.94 11.35 -47.09
C ARG A 539 8.37 12.48 -46.24
N PRO A 540 7.36 13.24 -46.74
CA PRO A 540 6.72 14.31 -45.98
C PRO A 540 6.05 13.80 -44.71
N ARG A 541 6.03 14.62 -43.65
CA ARG A 541 5.54 14.23 -42.32
C ARG A 541 4.06 13.79 -42.33
N SER A 542 3.24 14.35 -43.22
CA SER A 542 1.83 14.00 -43.37
C SER A 542 1.58 12.56 -43.85
N SER A 543 2.62 11.86 -44.34
CA SER A 543 2.50 10.49 -44.84
C SER A 543 2.67 9.41 -43.76
N TYR A 544 3.03 9.78 -42.52
CA TYR A 544 3.13 8.85 -41.40
C TYR A 544 1.81 8.87 -40.62
N HIS A 545 1.02 7.81 -40.69
CA HIS A 545 -0.20 7.71 -39.89
C HIS A 545 0.17 7.55 -38.40
N PRO A 546 -0.24 8.47 -37.51
CA PRO A 546 0.08 8.38 -36.08
C PRO A 546 -0.81 7.38 -35.31
N ASP A 547 -1.89 6.89 -35.93
CA ASP A 547 -2.96 6.12 -35.28
C ASP A 547 -3.01 4.62 -35.66
N SER A 548 -1.95 4.08 -36.27
CA SER A 548 -1.82 2.63 -36.47
C SER A 548 -1.24 1.96 -35.23
N HIS A 549 -1.91 2.09 -34.08
CA HIS A 549 -1.96 1.11 -32.97
C HIS A 549 -2.95 1.51 -31.89
#